data_AF-A0A2F0APS4-F1
#
_entry.id   AF-A0A2F0APS4-F1
#
_cell.length_a   1.000
_cell.length_b   1.000
_cell.length_c   1.000
_cell.angle_alpha   90.00
_cell.angle_beta   90.00
_cell.angle_gamma   90.00
#
_symmetry.space_group_name_H-M   'P 1'
#
loop_
_entity.id
_entity.type
_entity.pdbx_description
1 polymer ?
#
loop_
_entity_poly.entity_id
_entity_poly.type
_entity_poly.pdbx_seq_one_letter_code
_entity_poly.pdbx_strand_id
1 'polypeptide(L)'
;MSIKRAVFDNFESDFSETEVSQGYNDWFPEDGTYECMMTSVVQVDCPFKEKDGTTHDGTLIKFNYRLLVDEDQPDNPRSFEGGPMVFPDCGKAGLQTDGGMVRVDIALKRMKQTLTVVLGDVPSMGSGLTQIEELLGTEEIPVKVRCKTRTVGDKAYGEEMVLTRLSES
;
A
#
# COMPACT_ATOMS: atom_id res chain seq x y z
N MET A 1 2.65 28.37 -6.94
CA MET A 1 2.41 28.18 -5.49
C MET A 1 1.53 26.96 -5.32
N SER A 2 1.64 26.09 -4.33
CA SER A 2 2.69 25.58 -3.44
C SER A 2 1.97 24.51 -2.62
N ILE A 3 2.65 23.41 -2.32
CA ILE A 3 2.24 22.45 -1.29
C ILE A 3 1.89 23.21 0.03
N LYS A 4 0.81 22.71 0.68
CA LYS A 4 0.27 22.92 2.06
C LYS A 4 -0.48 24.23 2.43
N ARG A 5 -1.82 24.16 2.58
CA ARG A 5 -2.60 24.58 3.80
C ARG A 5 -4.14 24.42 3.78
N ALA A 6 -4.83 24.41 2.65
CA ALA A 6 -6.31 24.30 2.62
C ALA A 6 -6.85 22.86 2.72
N VAL A 7 -6.05 21.94 3.29
CA VAL A 7 -6.14 20.49 3.10
C VAL A 7 -7.40 19.86 3.73
N PHE A 8 -8.15 20.51 4.62
CA PHE A 8 -9.11 19.80 5.47
C PHE A 8 -10.46 20.47 5.74
N ASP A 9 -10.66 21.75 5.41
CA ASP A 9 -11.90 22.46 5.79
C ASP A 9 -13.14 21.96 5.02
N ASN A 10 -12.95 21.27 3.90
CA ASN A 10 -14.05 20.76 3.05
C ASN A 10 -14.39 19.29 3.28
N PHE A 11 -13.62 18.54 4.07
CA PHE A 11 -13.79 17.08 4.24
C PHE A 11 -14.15 16.65 5.67
N GLU A 12 -14.43 17.60 6.57
CA GLU A 12 -14.95 17.31 7.91
C GLU A 12 -16.24 16.47 7.87
N SER A 13 -17.07 16.64 6.83
CA SER A 13 -18.30 15.86 6.64
C SER A 13 -18.01 14.40 6.32
N ASP A 14 -17.07 14.12 5.41
CA ASP A 14 -16.76 12.75 4.94
C ASP A 14 -15.94 11.94 5.96
N PHE A 15 -15.13 12.63 6.78
CA PHE A 15 -14.41 12.01 7.91
C PHE A 15 -15.37 11.47 8.98
N SER A 16 -16.55 12.08 9.13
CA SER A 16 -17.55 11.67 10.14
C SER A 16 -18.35 10.42 9.76
N GLU A 17 -18.33 10.02 8.48
CA GLU A 17 -19.08 8.87 7.95
C GLU A 17 -18.22 7.61 7.75
N THR A 18 -16.92 7.68 8.04
CA THR A 18 -16.02 6.53 7.91
C THR A 18 -16.11 5.64 9.15
N GLU A 19 -16.73 4.46 9.05
CA GLU A 19 -16.73 3.48 10.14
C GLU A 19 -15.31 2.98 10.43
N VAL A 20 -14.96 2.94 11.72
CA VAL A 20 -13.73 2.31 12.20
C VAL A 20 -13.82 0.82 11.95
N SER A 21 -13.12 0.34 10.91
CA SER A 21 -12.83 -1.08 10.77
C SER A 21 -11.95 -1.50 11.96
N GLN A 22 -12.54 -2.31 12.84
CA GLN A 22 -11.84 -2.88 13.98
C GLN A 22 -10.72 -3.79 13.47
N GLY A 23 -9.48 -3.39 13.74
CA GLY A 23 -8.33 -4.27 13.64
C GLY A 23 -8.56 -5.48 14.55
N TYR A 24 -8.82 -6.63 13.93
CA TYR A 24 -8.71 -7.93 14.54
C TYR A 24 -7.55 -8.70 13.90
N ASN A 25 -6.98 -9.63 14.66
CA ASN A 25 -5.80 -10.44 14.36
C ASN A 25 -5.91 -11.36 13.12
N ASP A 26 -6.89 -11.16 12.23
CA ASP A 26 -7.15 -12.01 11.07
C ASP A 26 -6.93 -11.17 9.80
N TRP A 27 -5.69 -11.13 9.33
CA TRP A 27 -5.34 -10.56 8.03
C TRP A 27 -6.15 -11.26 6.93
N PHE A 28 -6.75 -10.46 6.04
CA PHE A 28 -7.47 -10.92 4.84
C PHE A 28 -6.87 -10.27 3.59
N PRO A 29 -6.77 -10.99 2.45
CA PRO A 29 -7.12 -12.39 2.23
C PRO A 29 -6.09 -13.36 2.79
N GLU A 30 -6.46 -14.64 2.89
CA GLU A 30 -5.59 -15.72 3.36
C GLU A 30 -4.31 -15.87 2.51
N ASP A 31 -3.40 -16.74 2.97
CA ASP A 31 -2.18 -17.05 2.23
C ASP A 31 -2.52 -17.70 0.88
N GLY A 32 -2.20 -17.00 -0.20
CA GLY A 32 -2.65 -17.42 -1.51
C GLY A 32 -2.21 -16.51 -2.64
N THR A 33 -2.69 -16.80 -3.84
CA THR A 33 -2.54 -15.92 -4.99
C THR A 33 -3.91 -15.65 -5.56
N TYR A 34 -4.26 -14.37 -5.62
CA TYR A 34 -5.58 -13.90 -5.99
C TYR A 34 -5.49 -13.07 -7.25
N GLU A 35 -6.53 -13.15 -8.07
CA GLU A 35 -6.76 -12.20 -9.15
C GLU A 35 -7.61 -11.07 -8.56
N CYS A 36 -7.12 -9.85 -8.69
CA CYS A 36 -7.68 -8.68 -8.04
C CYS A 36 -7.76 -7.52 -9.03
N MET A 37 -8.70 -6.61 -8.80
CA MET A 37 -8.61 -5.25 -9.29
C MET A 37 -7.84 -4.42 -8.27
N MET A 38 -6.75 -3.78 -8.68
CA MET A 38 -6.15 -2.68 -7.92
C MET A 38 -7.05 -1.46 -8.12
N THR A 39 -7.58 -0.91 -7.04
CA THR A 39 -8.65 0.09 -7.09
C THR A 39 -8.18 1.49 -6.73
N SER A 40 -7.21 1.60 -5.83
CA SER A 40 -6.65 2.90 -5.45
C SER A 40 -5.27 2.75 -4.83
N VAL A 41 -4.54 3.87 -4.75
CA VAL A 41 -3.35 4.02 -3.92
C VAL A 41 -3.64 5.09 -2.88
N VAL A 42 -3.20 4.86 -1.65
CA VAL A 42 -3.33 5.80 -0.54
C VAL A 42 -1.93 6.26 -0.15
N GLN A 43 -1.75 7.58 -0.09
CA GLN A 43 -0.54 8.23 0.38
C GLN A 43 -0.90 9.16 1.54
N VAL A 44 -0.34 8.92 2.73
CA VAL A 44 -0.64 9.71 3.93
C VAL A 44 0.62 9.98 4.75
N ASP A 45 0.70 11.15 5.36
CA ASP A 45 1.76 11.50 6.32
C ASP A 45 1.69 10.51 7.50
N CYS A 46 2.83 9.91 7.83
CA CYS A 46 2.94 8.87 8.85
C CYS A 46 4.32 8.89 9.52
N PRO A 47 4.41 8.84 10.87
CA PRO A 47 5.69 8.80 11.54
C PRO A 47 6.44 7.49 11.27
N PHE A 48 7.72 7.60 10.90
CA PHE A 48 8.64 6.47 10.82
C PHE A 48 9.41 6.33 12.14
N LYS A 49 9.04 5.34 12.95
CA LYS A 49 9.71 5.03 14.21
C LYS A 49 10.81 3.98 14.04
N GLU A 50 12.02 4.32 14.48
CA GLU A 50 13.18 3.44 14.58
C GLU A 50 13.16 2.59 15.85
N LYS A 51 13.99 1.54 15.90
CA LYS A 51 14.04 0.61 17.05
C LYS A 51 14.62 1.25 18.31
N ASP A 52 15.50 2.23 18.16
CA ASP A 52 16.09 3.01 19.25
C ASP A 52 15.12 4.04 19.84
N GLY A 53 13.93 4.19 19.25
CA GLY A 53 12.90 5.14 19.68
C GLY A 53 12.89 6.45 18.90
N THR A 54 13.90 6.71 18.06
CA THR A 54 13.95 7.88 17.18
C THR A 54 12.76 7.87 16.23
N THR A 55 12.14 9.02 16.00
CA THR A 55 10.99 9.17 15.10
C THR A 55 11.30 10.22 14.05
N HIS A 56 11.03 9.87 12.80
CA HIS A 56 11.16 10.76 11.64
C HIS A 56 9.78 11.00 11.04
N ASP A 57 9.60 12.15 10.41
CA ASP A 57 8.47 12.32 9.49
C ASP A 57 8.61 11.35 8.31
N GLY A 58 7.49 10.93 7.76
CA GLY A 58 7.47 9.97 6.67
C GLY A 58 6.13 9.93 5.96
N THR A 59 6.11 9.15 4.89
CA THR A 59 4.93 8.91 4.06
C THR A 59 4.62 7.43 4.07
N LEU A 60 3.38 7.07 4.41
CA LEU A 60 2.84 5.73 4.23
C LEU A 60 2.19 5.64 2.86
N ILE A 61 2.55 4.59 2.12
CA ILE A 61 1.92 4.22 0.85
C ILE A 61 1.32 2.83 0.97
N LYS A 62 0.06 2.67 0.58
CA LYS A 62 -0.63 1.38 0.48
C LYS A 62 -1.48 1.33 -0.78
N PHE A 63 -1.65 0.13 -1.33
CA PHE A 63 -2.54 -0.11 -2.48
C PHE A 63 -3.79 -0.84 -2.00
N ASN A 64 -4.94 -0.49 -2.55
CA ASN A 64 -6.20 -1.16 -2.26
C ASN A 64 -6.56 -2.09 -3.40
N TYR A 65 -7.17 -3.21 -3.04
CA TYR A 65 -7.53 -4.26 -3.97
C TYR A 65 -8.97 -4.71 -3.74
N ARG A 66 -9.58 -5.23 -4.79
CA ARG A 66 -10.85 -5.96 -4.76
C ARG A 66 -10.64 -7.31 -5.44
N LEU A 67 -11.10 -8.40 -4.84
CA LEU A 67 -11.02 -9.71 -5.48
C LEU A 67 -11.81 -9.71 -6.79
N LEU A 68 -11.30 -10.37 -7.83
CA LEU A 68 -12.07 -10.61 -9.06
C LEU A 68 -13.07 -11.75 -8.89
N VAL A 69 -12.65 -12.79 -8.15
CA VAL A 69 -13.49 -13.94 -7.80
C VAL A 69 -13.43 -14.12 -6.30
N ASP A 70 -14.59 -14.10 -5.66
CA ASP A 70 -14.76 -14.34 -4.23
C ASP A 70 -15.84 -15.43 -4.07
N GLU A 71 -15.42 -16.64 -3.70
CA GLU A 71 -16.34 -17.78 -3.57
C GLU A 71 -17.39 -17.58 -2.47
N ASP A 72 -17.04 -16.81 -1.43
CA ASP A 72 -17.94 -16.52 -0.32
C ASP A 72 -18.93 -15.39 -0.65
N GLN A 73 -18.55 -14.48 -1.55
CA GLN A 73 -19.34 -13.30 -1.94
C GLN A 73 -19.29 -13.05 -3.46
N PRO A 74 -19.89 -13.95 -4.28
CA PRO A 74 -19.77 -13.88 -5.74
C PRO A 74 -20.40 -12.62 -6.35
N ASP A 75 -21.47 -12.10 -5.73
CA ASP A 75 -22.18 -10.91 -6.22
C ASP A 75 -21.53 -9.60 -5.77
N ASN A 76 -20.67 -9.64 -4.74
CA ASN A 76 -19.97 -8.47 -4.21
C ASN A 76 -18.58 -8.85 -3.67
N PRO A 77 -17.60 -9.09 -4.56
CA PRO A 77 -16.28 -9.52 -4.15
C PRO A 77 -15.64 -8.59 -3.13
N ARG A 78 -15.06 -9.16 -2.06
CA ARG A 78 -14.48 -8.39 -0.96
C ARG A 78 -13.27 -7.56 -1.41
N SER A 79 -13.11 -6.41 -0.76
CA SER A 79 -11.93 -5.55 -0.86
C SER A 79 -10.99 -5.73 0.31
N PHE A 80 -9.70 -5.46 0.09
CA PHE A 80 -8.68 -5.49 1.12
C PHE A 80 -7.60 -4.43 0.87
N GLU A 81 -6.95 -4.02 1.95
CA GLU A 81 -5.81 -3.10 1.89
C GLU A 81 -4.51 -3.88 1.83
N GLY A 82 -3.58 -3.44 0.99
CA GLY A 82 -2.22 -3.92 0.98
C GLY A 82 -1.44 -3.51 2.25
N GLY A 83 -0.42 -4.30 2.57
CA GLY A 83 0.52 -4.08 3.64
C GLY A 83 1.28 -2.76 3.47
N PRO A 84 1.25 -1.87 4.48
CA PRO A 84 1.75 -0.51 4.37
C PRO A 84 3.26 -0.45 4.12
N MET A 85 3.67 0.48 3.27
CA MET A 85 5.07 0.82 3.01
C MET A 85 5.33 2.22 3.55
N VAL A 86 6.17 2.35 4.58
CA VAL A 86 6.50 3.65 5.18
C VAL A 86 7.89 4.08 4.76
N PHE A 87 7.98 5.27 4.16
CA PHE A 87 9.21 5.88 3.70
C PHE A 87 9.51 7.12 4.55
N PRO A 88 10.67 7.20 5.22
CA PRO A 88 11.04 8.37 6.00
C PRO A 88 11.48 9.52 5.07
N ASP A 89 11.08 10.75 5.41
CA ASP A 89 11.39 11.95 4.62
C ASP A 89 12.90 12.29 4.63
N CYS A 90 13.60 11.89 5.69
CA CYS A 90 15.06 12.00 5.78
C CYS A 90 15.80 11.01 4.87
N GLY A 91 15.08 10.12 4.20
CA GLY A 91 15.62 9.06 3.35
C GLY A 91 16.42 8.01 4.14
N LYS A 92 16.89 6.98 3.43
CA LYS A 92 17.63 5.87 4.06
C LYS A 92 18.92 6.33 4.77
N ALA A 93 19.61 7.33 4.22
CA ALA A 93 20.88 7.83 4.75
C ALA A 93 20.73 8.61 6.07
N GLY A 94 19.52 9.09 6.38
CA GLY A 94 19.22 9.78 7.64
C GLY A 94 18.94 8.83 8.81
N LEU A 95 18.78 7.53 8.55
CA LEU A 95 18.44 6.53 9.55
C LEU A 95 19.64 6.11 10.38
N GLN A 96 19.42 5.90 11.68
CA GLN A 96 20.48 5.56 12.64
C GLN A 96 20.58 4.05 12.89
N THR A 97 19.52 3.29 12.57
CA THR A 97 19.43 1.85 12.86
C THR A 97 19.44 1.00 11.59
N ASP A 98 20.17 -0.11 11.61
CA ASP A 98 20.14 -1.13 10.54
C ASP A 98 18.71 -1.64 10.28
N GLY A 99 17.93 -1.79 11.35
CA GLY A 99 16.53 -2.19 11.25
C GLY A 99 15.67 -1.21 10.47
N GLY A 100 15.90 0.11 10.63
CA GLY A 100 15.26 1.15 9.84
C GLY A 100 15.65 1.04 8.37
N MET A 101 16.95 0.92 8.08
CA MET A 101 17.46 0.79 6.72
C MET A 101 16.91 -0.44 5.99
N VAL A 102 16.83 -1.58 6.67
CA VAL A 102 16.25 -2.83 6.12
C VAL A 102 14.76 -2.67 5.82
N ARG A 103 13.98 -2.00 6.68
CA ARG A 103 12.55 -1.74 6.43
C ARG A 103 12.34 -0.89 5.19
N VAL A 104 13.16 0.16 5.01
CA VAL A 104 13.11 1.00 3.81
C VAL A 104 13.50 0.20 2.56
N ASP A 105 14.52 -0.65 2.62
CA ASP A 105 14.91 -1.49 1.49
C ASP A 105 13.81 -2.47 1.07
N ILE A 106 13.10 -3.07 2.03
CA ILE A 106 11.97 -3.96 1.76
C ILE A 106 10.85 -3.16 1.08
N ALA A 107 10.49 -1.99 1.62
CA ALA A 107 9.47 -1.12 1.04
C ALA A 107 9.84 -0.67 -0.38
N LEU A 108 11.09 -0.28 -0.64
CA LEU A 108 11.58 0.11 -1.96
C LEU A 108 11.51 -1.05 -2.96
N LYS A 109 11.88 -2.27 -2.56
CA LYS A 109 11.79 -3.45 -3.43
C LYS A 109 10.34 -3.77 -3.80
N ARG A 110 9.43 -3.72 -2.81
CA ARG A 110 7.99 -3.94 -3.01
C ARG A 110 7.38 -2.88 -3.93
N MET A 111 7.70 -1.61 -3.70
CA MET A 111 7.26 -0.52 -4.55
C MET A 111 7.78 -0.66 -5.97
N LYS A 112 9.10 -0.85 -6.14
CA LYS A 112 9.71 -1.04 -7.46
C LYS A 112 9.06 -2.17 -8.21
N GLN A 113 8.87 -3.33 -7.57
CA GLN A 113 8.22 -4.45 -8.21
C GLN A 113 6.79 -4.11 -8.64
N THR A 114 6.00 -3.49 -7.76
CA THR A 114 4.61 -3.12 -8.07
C THR A 114 4.55 -2.19 -9.27
N LEU A 115 5.34 -1.11 -9.24
CA LEU A 115 5.45 -0.17 -10.36
C LEU A 115 5.91 -0.86 -11.65
N THR A 116 6.94 -1.72 -11.57
CA THR A 116 7.46 -2.43 -12.74
C THR A 116 6.44 -3.37 -13.37
N VAL A 117 5.67 -4.08 -12.55
CA VAL A 117 4.66 -5.01 -13.03
C VAL A 117 3.46 -4.28 -13.64
N VAL A 118 3.04 -3.18 -13.04
CA VAL A 118 1.83 -2.45 -13.47
C VAL A 118 2.10 -1.56 -14.68
N LEU A 119 3.22 -0.83 -14.67
CA LEU A 119 3.55 0.19 -15.67
C LEU A 119 4.63 -0.22 -16.67
N GLY A 120 5.34 -1.33 -16.42
CA GLY A 120 6.57 -1.67 -17.17
C GLY A 120 7.80 -0.98 -16.59
N ASP A 121 8.86 -0.78 -17.38
CA ASP A 121 10.09 -0.19 -16.85
C ASP A 121 9.88 1.28 -16.41
N VAL A 122 10.11 1.58 -15.12
CA VAL A 122 9.84 2.90 -14.54
C VAL A 122 11.16 3.56 -14.10
N PRO A 123 11.46 4.78 -14.56
CA PRO A 123 12.74 5.44 -14.27
C PRO A 123 12.86 5.93 -12.82
N SER A 124 11.74 6.21 -12.15
CA SER A 124 11.73 6.69 -10.77
C SER A 124 10.45 6.32 -10.02
N MET A 125 10.53 6.21 -8.69
CA MET A 125 9.36 5.93 -7.84
C MET A 125 8.30 7.04 -7.95
N GLY A 126 8.72 8.32 -7.92
CA GLY A 126 7.79 9.45 -7.97
C GLY A 126 6.97 9.49 -9.26
N SER A 127 7.63 9.37 -10.42
CA SER A 127 6.92 9.31 -11.71
C SER A 127 6.00 8.10 -11.82
N GLY A 128 6.40 6.96 -11.26
CA GLY A 128 5.57 5.75 -11.27
C GLY A 128 4.32 5.88 -10.39
N LEU A 129 4.46 6.48 -9.20
CA LEU A 129 3.33 6.72 -8.31
C LEU A 129 2.31 7.68 -8.94
N THR A 130 2.77 8.79 -9.51
CA THR A 130 1.89 9.73 -10.23
C THR A 130 1.15 9.04 -11.38
N GLN A 131 1.83 8.22 -12.17
CA GLN A 131 1.18 7.48 -13.26
C GLN A 131 0.16 6.45 -12.75
N ILE A 132 0.46 5.70 -11.67
CA ILE A 132 -0.53 4.79 -11.09
C ILE A 132 -1.74 5.57 -10.53
N GLU A 133 -1.52 6.71 -9.86
CA GLU A 133 -2.61 7.56 -9.38
C GLU A 133 -3.50 8.07 -10.51
N GLU A 134 -2.90 8.52 -11.61
CA GLU A 134 -3.63 8.96 -12.80
C GLU A 134 -4.44 7.81 -13.43
N LEU A 135 -3.84 6.63 -13.56
CA LEU A 135 -4.54 5.44 -14.08
C LEU A 135 -5.71 5.06 -13.17
N LEU A 136 -5.47 4.89 -11.87
CA LEU A 136 -6.49 4.52 -10.88
C LEU A 136 -7.58 5.58 -10.69
N GLY A 137 -7.33 6.83 -11.08
CA GLY A 137 -8.36 7.87 -11.15
C GLY A 137 -9.34 7.69 -12.31
N THR A 138 -9.05 6.81 -13.27
CA THR A 138 -9.86 6.60 -14.48
C THR A 138 -10.29 5.16 -14.69
N GLU A 139 -9.49 4.19 -14.28
CA GLU A 139 -9.70 2.75 -14.48
C GLU A 139 -9.14 1.94 -13.31
N GLU A 140 -9.75 0.80 -13.01
CA GLU A 140 -9.16 -0.18 -12.10
C GLU A 140 -8.15 -1.05 -12.84
N ILE A 141 -7.05 -1.44 -12.20
CA ILE A 141 -5.97 -2.19 -12.85
C ILE A 141 -6.06 -3.67 -12.45
N PRO A 142 -6.37 -4.60 -13.38
CA PRO A 142 -6.43 -6.01 -13.05
C PRO A 142 -5.01 -6.58 -12.84
N VAL A 143 -4.78 -7.19 -11.68
CA VAL A 143 -3.49 -7.69 -11.22
C VAL A 143 -3.61 -9.04 -10.52
N LYS A 144 -2.54 -9.82 -10.56
CA LYS A 144 -2.38 -11.01 -9.73
C LYS A 144 -1.57 -10.67 -8.50
N VAL A 145 -2.15 -10.82 -7.32
CA VAL A 145 -1.54 -10.47 -6.03
C VAL A 145 -1.29 -11.74 -5.23
N ARG A 146 -0.07 -11.92 -4.75
CA ARG A 146 0.25 -12.94 -3.76
C ARG A 146 0.14 -12.36 -2.37
N CYS A 147 -0.69 -12.95 -1.53
CA CYS A 147 -0.85 -12.58 -0.13
C CYS A 147 -0.20 -13.65 0.75
N LYS A 148 0.49 -13.22 1.79
CA LYS A 148 1.16 -14.08 2.76
C LYS A 148 1.05 -13.49 4.15
N THR A 149 0.86 -14.36 5.13
CA THR A 149 0.89 -14.01 6.54
C THR A 149 2.28 -14.31 7.06
N ARG A 150 2.92 -13.28 7.61
CA ARG A 150 4.22 -13.40 8.25
C ARG A 150 4.07 -13.24 9.74
N THR A 151 4.49 -14.25 10.49
CA THR A 151 4.53 -14.21 11.95
C THR A 151 5.89 -13.71 12.43
N VAL A 152 5.90 -12.69 13.29
CA VAL A 152 7.09 -12.17 13.97
C VAL A 152 6.80 -12.10 15.47
N GLY A 153 7.37 -13.05 16.22
CA GLY A 153 7.00 -13.27 17.63
C GLY A 153 5.54 -13.72 17.71
N ASP A 154 4.75 -13.05 18.56
CA ASP A 154 3.33 -13.35 18.73
C ASP A 154 2.40 -12.54 17.79
N LYS A 155 2.97 -11.82 16.81
CA LYS A 155 2.21 -10.96 15.90
C LYS A 155 2.26 -11.49 14.47
N ALA A 156 1.09 -11.58 13.85
CA ALA A 156 0.94 -11.86 12.42
C ALA A 156 0.82 -10.55 11.62
N TYR A 157 1.46 -10.50 10.45
CA TYR A 157 1.42 -9.36 9.55
C TYR A 157 1.09 -9.84 8.14
N GLY A 158 0.18 -9.14 7.47
CA GLY A 158 -0.04 -9.30 6.05
C GLY A 158 1.09 -8.75 5.20
N GLU A 159 1.55 -9.53 4.24
CA GLU A 159 2.43 -9.10 3.17
C GLU A 159 1.81 -9.47 1.82
N GLU A 160 1.58 -8.47 0.97
CA GLU A 160 1.18 -8.66 -0.41
C GLU A 160 2.30 -8.29 -1.39
N MET A 161 2.28 -8.97 -2.54
CA MET A 161 3.20 -8.75 -3.64
C MET A 161 2.47 -8.91 -4.98
N VAL A 162 2.43 -7.82 -5.76
CA VAL A 162 1.91 -7.84 -7.13
C VAL A 162 2.86 -8.66 -8.01
N LEU A 163 2.34 -9.73 -8.60
CA LEU A 163 3.11 -10.68 -9.39
C LEU A 163 3.09 -10.34 -10.89
N THR A 164 1.90 -10.09 -11.43
CA THR A 164 1.68 -9.82 -12.86
C THR A 164 0.48 -8.89 -13.04
N ARG A 165 0.52 -8.03 -14.06
CA ARG A 165 -0.69 -7.37 -14.58
C ARG A 165 -1.46 -8.39 -15.41
N LEU A 166 -2.75 -8.49 -15.21
CA LEU A 166 -3.61 -9.33 -16.04
C LEU A 166 -3.95 -8.52 -17.29
N SER A 167 -3.76 -9.09 -18.48
CA SER A 167 -4.25 -8.48 -19.72
C SER A 167 -5.77 -8.65 -19.79
N GLU A 168 -6.49 -7.62 -20.25
CA GLU A 168 -7.88 -7.79 -20.67
C GLU A 168 -7.90 -8.88 -21.77
N SER A 169 -8.60 -9.97 -21.47
CA SER A 169 -8.87 -11.06 -22.41
C SER A 169 -10.00 -10.72 -23.37
#